data_AF-A0A0K8R844-F1
#
_entry.id   AF-A0A0K8R844-F1
#
_cell.length_a   1.000
_cell.length_b   1.000
_cell.length_c   1.000
_cell.angle_alpha   90.00
_cell.angle_beta   90.00
_cell.angle_gamma   90.00
#
_symmetry.space_group_name_H-M   'P 1'
#
loop_
_entity.id
_entity.type
_entity.pdbx_description
1 polymer ?
#
loop_
_entity_poly.entity_id
_entity_poly.type
_entity_poly.pdbx_seq_one_letter_code
_entity_poly.pdbx_strand_id
1 'polypeptide(L)'
;MSLLTCILGCLFMIEAIGGGAVENVDETKDSKDAWRTITHMGKDEYLLMLRSSEYDGRLGSVANYVYMRLCEYNYSTQTAMIRFMHKDSSSAFLVGLTQRATVPRSPKNETSIIRFSNADSCNQGTDNSIAEYKVLYSNYESCFVLNLLSTEEKRCELWVKEGFEVQFENEFHKQSTDVENGQVDDEADPVRTTGGLGHCVRTYCEKCGHLQYKIYKKEMCSLSSIMKETNTAVTR
;
A
#
# COMPACT_ATOMS: atom_id res chain seq x y z
N MET A 1 -20.20 67.96 17.19
CA MET A 1 -21.21 67.27 16.36
C MET A 1 -20.73 65.82 16.22
N SER A 2 -20.92 64.99 17.25
CA SER A 2 -22.04 64.07 17.49
C SER A 2 -22.26 63.03 16.39
N LEU A 3 -22.20 61.76 16.80
CA LEU A 3 -22.49 60.53 16.07
C LEU A 3 -23.93 60.53 15.51
N LEU A 4 -24.22 59.77 14.44
CA LEU A 4 -24.83 58.43 14.48
C LEU A 4 -25.26 57.95 13.06
N THR A 5 -25.16 56.64 12.90
CA THR A 5 -25.57 55.69 11.84
C THR A 5 -26.93 55.90 11.15
N CYS A 6 -26.99 55.52 9.85
CA CYS A 6 -28.18 54.90 9.26
C CYS A 6 -27.79 53.77 8.30
N ILE A 7 -28.27 52.58 8.64
CA ILE A 7 -28.17 51.30 7.94
C ILE A 7 -29.12 51.30 6.74
N LEU A 8 -28.65 50.87 5.57
CA LEU A 8 -29.43 50.30 4.45
C LEU A 8 -28.38 49.54 3.61
N GLY A 9 -28.36 48.22 3.48
CA GLY A 9 -29.49 47.33 3.24
C GLY A 9 -29.51 46.91 1.77
N CYS A 10 -28.42 46.34 1.23
CA CYS A 10 -28.44 45.65 -0.06
C CYS A 10 -28.32 44.15 0.18
N LEU A 11 -29.48 43.49 0.15
CA LEU A 11 -29.59 42.06 -0.15
C LEU A 11 -28.88 41.80 -1.49
N PHE A 12 -27.80 41.05 -1.46
CA PHE A 12 -27.43 40.25 -2.63
C PHE A 12 -28.01 38.86 -2.43
N MET A 13 -28.96 38.53 -3.30
CA MET A 13 -29.59 37.23 -3.42
C MET A 13 -28.50 36.18 -3.61
N ILE A 14 -28.37 35.25 -2.66
CA ILE A 14 -27.64 34.01 -2.88
C ILE A 14 -28.55 33.17 -3.79
N GLU A 15 -28.21 33.10 -5.08
CA GLU A 15 -28.76 32.06 -5.94
C GLU A 15 -28.30 30.71 -5.39
N ALA A 16 -29.28 29.93 -4.95
CA ALA A 16 -29.11 28.52 -4.63
C ALA A 16 -28.72 27.78 -5.92
N ILE A 17 -27.42 27.61 -6.14
CA ILE A 17 -26.93 26.62 -7.10
C ILE A 17 -27.20 25.26 -6.47
N GLY A 18 -28.06 24.52 -7.15
CA GLY A 18 -28.67 23.27 -6.70
C GLY A 18 -27.67 22.26 -6.18
N GLY A 19 -28.15 21.43 -5.26
CA GLY A 19 -27.44 20.28 -4.74
C GLY A 19 -26.87 19.45 -5.87
N GLY A 20 -25.55 19.58 -6.07
CA GLY A 20 -24.77 18.53 -6.66
C GLY A 20 -24.96 17.33 -5.75
N ALA A 21 -25.54 16.26 -6.29
CA ALA A 21 -25.50 14.98 -5.63
C ALA A 21 -24.05 14.74 -5.20
N VAL A 22 -23.84 14.50 -3.90
CA VAL A 22 -22.61 13.87 -3.45
C VAL A 22 -22.54 12.60 -4.28
N GLU A 23 -21.60 12.53 -5.24
CA GLU A 23 -21.27 11.27 -5.86
C GLU A 23 -20.97 10.35 -4.69
N ASN A 24 -21.86 9.38 -4.44
CA ASN A 24 -21.63 8.34 -3.45
C ASN A 24 -20.43 7.56 -3.95
N VAL A 25 -19.24 8.03 -3.58
CA VAL A 25 -17.99 7.31 -3.76
C VAL A 25 -18.17 6.04 -2.96
N ASP A 26 -18.31 4.93 -3.66
CA ASP A 26 -18.37 3.62 -3.03
C ASP A 26 -16.96 3.33 -2.48
N GLU A 27 -16.72 3.73 -1.23
CA GLU A 27 -15.44 3.56 -0.52
C GLU A 27 -14.91 2.11 -0.60
N THR A 28 -15.80 1.13 -0.75
CA THR A 28 -15.44 -0.30 -0.83
C THR A 28 -14.95 -0.73 -2.21
N LYS A 29 -15.38 -0.02 -3.26
CA LYS A 29 -15.00 -0.22 -4.65
C LYS A 29 -13.76 0.59 -4.99
N ASP A 30 -13.72 1.83 -4.51
CA ASP A 30 -12.62 2.75 -4.71
C ASP A 30 -11.35 2.27 -4.05
N SER A 31 -11.42 1.56 -2.92
CA SER A 31 -10.25 1.00 -2.21
C SER A 31 -9.56 -0.17 -2.91
N LYS A 32 -10.03 -0.62 -4.08
CA LYS A 32 -9.44 -1.73 -4.83
C LYS A 32 -8.89 -1.32 -6.19
N ASP A 33 -8.89 -0.04 -6.53
CA ASP A 33 -8.30 0.45 -7.78
C ASP A 33 -6.77 0.21 -7.77
N ALA A 34 -6.33 -0.71 -8.63
CA ALA A 34 -4.94 -1.11 -8.78
C ALA A 34 -4.05 -0.01 -9.36
N TRP A 35 -4.55 0.74 -10.34
CA TRP A 35 -3.76 1.81 -10.96
C TRP A 35 -3.58 2.98 -10.01
N ARG A 36 -4.64 3.33 -9.29
CA ARG A 36 -4.62 4.33 -8.22
C ARG A 36 -3.70 3.91 -7.08
N THR A 37 -3.64 2.61 -6.75
CA THR A 37 -2.74 2.08 -5.70
C THR A 37 -1.28 2.33 -6.09
N ILE A 38 -0.90 1.99 -7.33
CA ILE A 38 0.47 2.19 -7.82
C ILE A 38 0.82 3.68 -7.88
N THR A 39 -0.03 4.49 -8.50
CA THR A 39 0.30 5.91 -8.77
C THR A 39 0.34 6.77 -7.51
N HIS A 40 -0.47 6.47 -6.49
CA HIS A 40 -0.41 7.17 -5.20
C HIS A 40 0.80 6.82 -4.34
N MET A 41 1.58 5.80 -4.69
CA MET A 41 2.87 5.59 -4.03
C MET A 41 3.81 6.79 -4.22
N GLY A 42 3.63 7.56 -5.31
CA GLY A 42 4.40 8.76 -5.56
C GLY A 42 5.91 8.52 -5.51
N LYS A 43 6.61 9.23 -4.61
CA LYS A 43 8.04 9.05 -4.35
C LYS A 43 8.33 8.30 -3.05
N ASP A 44 7.28 7.83 -2.38
CA ASP A 44 7.40 7.19 -1.08
C ASP A 44 7.88 5.75 -1.22
N GLU A 45 8.57 5.26 -0.20
CA GLU A 45 8.94 3.86 -0.07
C GLU A 45 7.88 3.13 0.76
N TYR A 46 7.52 1.92 0.34
CA TYR A 46 6.56 1.06 1.05
C TYR A 46 7.26 -0.19 1.53
N LEU A 47 7.18 -0.45 2.82
CA LEU A 47 7.78 -1.57 3.53
C LEU A 47 6.80 -2.75 3.55
N LEU A 48 7.30 -3.96 3.29
CA LEU A 48 6.54 -5.18 3.49
C LEU A 48 6.54 -5.53 4.98
N MET A 49 5.39 -5.36 5.62
CA MET A 49 5.26 -5.60 7.07
C MET A 49 4.97 -7.08 7.34
N LEU A 50 3.94 -7.61 6.66
CA LEU A 50 3.47 -8.99 6.84
C LEU A 50 3.38 -9.71 5.49
N ARG A 51 3.68 -11.01 5.51
CA ARG A 51 3.48 -11.93 4.40
C ARG A 51 2.91 -13.25 4.92
N SER A 52 2.03 -13.91 4.17
CA SER A 52 1.44 -15.19 4.60
C SER A 52 2.28 -16.43 4.24
N SER A 53 3.46 -16.25 3.63
CA SER A 53 4.45 -17.29 3.34
C SER A 53 5.87 -16.83 3.70
N GLU A 54 6.78 -17.74 4.03
CA GLU A 54 8.20 -17.39 4.27
C GLU A 54 8.96 -17.13 2.97
N TYR A 55 8.60 -17.80 1.89
CA TYR A 55 9.30 -17.69 0.62
C TYR A 55 8.62 -16.71 -0.32
N ASP A 56 9.41 -15.81 -0.93
CA ASP A 56 8.99 -15.04 -2.09
C ASP A 56 9.87 -15.39 -3.29
N GLY A 57 9.32 -16.21 -4.21
CA GLY A 57 9.99 -16.58 -5.44
C GLY A 57 10.42 -15.41 -6.32
N ARG A 58 9.78 -14.23 -6.20
CA ARG A 58 10.25 -13.01 -6.89
C ARG A 58 11.62 -12.54 -6.41
N LEU A 59 11.92 -12.78 -5.14
CA LEU A 59 13.13 -12.33 -4.46
C LEU A 59 14.21 -13.42 -4.41
N GLY A 60 13.88 -14.66 -4.80
CA GLY A 60 14.80 -15.79 -4.84
C GLY A 60 15.34 -16.27 -3.49
N SER A 61 14.79 -15.75 -2.37
CA SER A 61 15.27 -16.05 -1.02
C SER A 61 14.19 -15.81 0.05
N VAL A 62 14.45 -16.24 1.29
CA VAL A 62 13.71 -15.80 2.49
C VAL A 62 14.16 -14.38 2.81
N ALA A 63 13.68 -13.44 2.01
CA ALA A 63 14.04 -12.03 2.09
C ALA A 63 13.52 -11.40 3.38
N ASN A 64 14.40 -10.67 4.07
CA ASN A 64 14.05 -9.81 5.20
C ASN A 64 14.23 -8.34 4.80
N TYR A 65 13.53 -7.43 5.48
CA TYR A 65 13.55 -5.99 5.16
C TYR A 65 13.31 -5.73 3.67
N VAL A 66 12.08 -5.98 3.23
CA VAL A 66 11.68 -5.74 1.84
C VAL A 66 10.99 -4.40 1.75
N TYR A 67 11.39 -3.57 0.80
CA TYR A 67 10.66 -2.38 0.44
C TYR A 67 10.51 -2.26 -1.08
N MET A 68 9.49 -1.54 -1.49
CA MET A 68 9.28 -1.19 -2.88
C MET A 68 9.15 0.32 -3.05
N ARG A 69 9.51 0.80 -4.24
CA ARG A 69 9.28 2.19 -4.64
C ARG A 69 8.92 2.27 -6.12
N LEU A 70 8.12 3.27 -6.44
CA LEU A 70 7.78 3.62 -7.81
C LEU A 70 8.93 4.42 -8.45
N CYS A 71 9.44 3.96 -9.58
CA CYS A 71 10.49 4.67 -10.32
C CYS A 71 9.90 5.61 -11.38
N GLU A 72 9.04 5.06 -12.24
CA GLU A 72 8.38 5.77 -13.33
C GLU A 72 7.08 5.06 -13.70
N TYR A 73 6.17 5.77 -14.34
CA TYR A 73 4.93 5.19 -14.85
C TYR A 73 4.46 5.90 -16.12
N ASN A 74 3.58 5.22 -16.86
CA ASN A 74 2.94 5.71 -18.06
C ASN A 74 1.42 5.55 -17.93
N TYR A 75 0.70 6.67 -17.83
CA TYR A 75 -0.76 6.71 -17.73
C TYR A 75 -1.46 6.09 -18.93
N SER A 76 -0.93 6.31 -20.14
CA SER A 76 -1.56 5.78 -21.35
C SER A 76 -1.58 4.27 -21.26
N THR A 77 -0.44 3.61 -21.06
CA THR A 77 -0.33 2.15 -21.06
C THR A 77 -0.70 1.49 -19.73
N GLN A 78 -0.95 2.26 -18.66
CA GLN A 78 -1.12 1.76 -17.29
C GLN A 78 0.02 0.80 -16.88
N THR A 79 1.25 1.23 -17.17
CA THR A 79 2.48 0.50 -16.83
C THR A 79 3.34 1.32 -15.90
N ALA A 80 4.00 0.68 -14.94
CA ALA A 80 4.95 1.30 -14.02
C ALA A 80 6.19 0.44 -13.83
N MET A 81 7.33 1.07 -13.59
CA MET A 81 8.55 0.41 -13.16
C MET A 81 8.65 0.52 -11.63
N ILE A 82 8.63 -0.63 -10.96
CA ILE A 82 8.70 -0.73 -9.51
C ILE A 82 10.05 -1.37 -9.15
N ARG A 83 10.81 -0.70 -8.28
CA ARG A 83 12.05 -1.26 -7.75
C ARG A 83 11.75 -1.90 -6.40
N PHE A 84 12.04 -3.20 -6.31
CA PHE A 84 12.03 -3.95 -5.06
C PHE A 84 13.45 -4.02 -4.54
N MET A 85 13.60 -3.76 -3.26
CA MET A 85 14.88 -3.83 -2.56
C MET A 85 14.68 -4.72 -1.33
N HIS A 86 15.65 -5.58 -1.07
CA HIS A 86 15.60 -6.47 0.09
C HIS A 86 16.98 -6.73 0.65
N LYS A 87 17.03 -7.15 1.92
CA LYS A 87 18.24 -7.70 2.52
C LYS A 87 18.30 -9.18 2.21
N ASP A 88 19.31 -9.55 1.42
CA ASP A 88 19.69 -10.94 1.22
C ASP A 88 20.56 -11.41 2.41
N SER A 89 20.34 -12.64 2.88
CA SER A 89 21.15 -13.24 3.94
C SER A 89 22.59 -13.49 3.51
N SER A 90 22.83 -13.62 2.20
CA SER A 90 24.16 -13.88 1.64
C SER A 90 24.99 -12.62 1.39
N SER A 91 24.40 -11.43 1.54
CA SER A 91 25.03 -10.15 1.18
C SER A 91 25.00 -9.13 2.31
N ALA A 92 26.10 -8.38 2.46
CA ALA A 92 26.17 -7.21 3.32
C ALA A 92 25.51 -5.97 2.69
N PHE A 93 24.98 -6.07 1.46
CA PHE A 93 24.33 -4.98 0.70
C PHE A 93 22.86 -5.30 0.43
N LEU A 94 22.03 -4.26 0.24
CA LEU A 94 20.67 -4.45 -0.25
C LEU A 94 20.69 -4.90 -1.71
N VAL A 95 19.96 -5.95 -2.02
CA VAL A 95 19.81 -6.49 -3.38
C VAL A 95 18.53 -5.91 -3.97
N GLY A 96 18.64 -5.42 -5.20
CA GLY A 96 17.55 -4.76 -5.92
C GLY A 96 17.17 -5.48 -7.20
N LEU A 97 15.89 -5.49 -7.52
CA LEU A 97 15.37 -5.89 -8.82
C LEU A 97 14.30 -4.90 -9.29
N THR A 98 14.22 -4.71 -10.60
CA THR A 98 13.19 -3.85 -11.20
C THR A 98 12.16 -4.71 -11.88
N GLN A 99 10.89 -4.49 -11.56
CA GLN A 99 9.75 -5.16 -12.20
C GLN A 99 8.87 -4.15 -12.91
N ARG A 100 8.33 -4.57 -14.05
CA ARG A 100 7.26 -3.86 -14.73
C ARG A 100 5.93 -4.31 -14.15
N ALA A 101 5.23 -3.38 -13.50
CA ALA A 101 3.84 -3.52 -13.11
C ALA A 101 2.94 -3.08 -14.27
N THR A 102 1.95 -3.88 -14.63
CA THR A 102 0.93 -3.56 -15.63
C THR A 102 -0.45 -3.76 -15.05
N VAL A 103 -1.32 -2.78 -15.22
CA VAL A 103 -2.72 -2.86 -14.79
C VAL A 103 -3.60 -3.05 -16.03
N PRO A 104 -4.43 -4.12 -16.10
CA PRO A 104 -5.31 -4.34 -17.25
C PRO A 104 -6.34 -3.21 -17.37
N ARG A 105 -6.39 -2.55 -18.53
CA ARG A 105 -7.42 -1.53 -18.76
C ARG A 105 -8.81 -2.14 -18.64
N SER A 106 -9.69 -1.47 -17.91
CA SER A 106 -11.12 -1.78 -17.86
C SER A 106 -11.92 -0.55 -18.27
N PRO A 107 -13.15 -0.70 -18.79
CA PRO A 107 -13.96 0.44 -19.23
C PRO A 107 -14.19 1.51 -18.14
N LYS A 108 -14.07 1.12 -16.87
CA LYS A 108 -14.22 2.00 -15.71
C LYS A 108 -12.91 2.28 -14.97
N ASN A 109 -11.78 1.75 -15.44
CA ASN A 109 -10.48 1.75 -14.74
C ASN A 109 -10.47 1.15 -13.31
N GLU A 110 -11.53 0.46 -12.89
CA GLU A 110 -11.72 -0.10 -11.55
C GLU A 110 -11.14 -1.52 -11.39
N THR A 111 -10.10 -1.88 -12.16
CA THR A 111 -9.52 -3.21 -11.99
C THR A 111 -8.77 -3.30 -10.66
N SER A 112 -8.83 -4.47 -10.03
CA SER A 112 -8.05 -4.77 -8.82
C SER A 112 -6.79 -5.56 -9.11
N ILE A 113 -6.46 -5.81 -10.39
CA ILE A 113 -5.36 -6.69 -10.77
C ILE A 113 -4.11 -5.90 -11.15
N ILE A 114 -2.98 -6.26 -10.56
CA ILE A 114 -1.63 -5.81 -10.93
C ILE A 114 -0.85 -7.03 -11.44
N ARG A 115 -0.24 -6.90 -12.62
CA ARG A 115 0.65 -7.91 -13.19
C ARG A 115 2.09 -7.47 -13.06
N PHE A 116 2.90 -8.20 -12.31
CA PHE A 116 4.34 -7.98 -12.24
C PHE A 116 5.08 -8.91 -13.20
N SER A 117 5.98 -8.34 -13.98
CA SER A 117 6.89 -9.04 -14.88
C SER A 117 8.30 -8.49 -14.70
N ASN A 118 9.32 -9.28 -15.04
CA ASN A 118 10.70 -8.80 -14.95
C ASN A 118 10.93 -7.66 -15.97
N ALA A 119 11.50 -6.54 -15.53
CA ALA A 119 11.77 -5.40 -16.40
C ALA A 119 13.07 -5.57 -17.21
N ASP A 120 14.01 -6.38 -16.71
CA ASP A 120 15.39 -6.48 -17.22
C ASP A 120 15.56 -7.58 -18.29
N SER A 121 14.53 -7.84 -19.10
CA SER A 121 14.53 -8.90 -20.12
C SER A 121 15.42 -8.56 -21.33
N CYS A 122 16.74 -8.50 -21.13
CA CYS A 122 17.70 -8.62 -22.20
C CYS A 122 18.39 -10.01 -22.23
N ASN A 123 18.42 -10.78 -21.14
CA ASN A 123 19.26 -12.00 -21.07
C ASN A 123 18.75 -13.17 -20.20
N GLN A 124 17.45 -13.28 -19.89
CA GLN A 124 16.93 -14.50 -19.25
C GLN A 124 15.88 -15.14 -20.14
N GLY A 125 15.98 -16.48 -20.24
CA GLY A 125 15.24 -17.32 -21.17
C GLY A 125 13.73 -17.16 -21.08
N THR A 126 13.04 -17.86 -21.98
CA THR A 126 11.61 -17.86 -22.31
C THR A 126 10.57 -17.92 -21.18
N ASP A 127 10.98 -17.93 -19.92
CA ASP A 127 10.08 -17.87 -18.77
C ASP A 127 9.73 -16.41 -18.45
N ASN A 128 8.78 -15.87 -19.22
CA ASN A 128 8.05 -14.66 -18.89
C ASN A 128 7.15 -14.92 -17.67
N SER A 129 7.73 -15.17 -16.49
CA SER A 129 6.98 -15.41 -15.27
C SER A 129 6.22 -14.12 -14.89
N ILE A 130 4.93 -14.10 -15.19
CA ILE A 130 4.01 -13.03 -14.81
C ILE A 130 3.37 -13.44 -13.48
N ALA A 131 3.54 -12.61 -12.46
CA ALA A 131 2.84 -12.76 -11.19
C ALA A 131 1.63 -11.82 -11.17
N GLU A 132 0.43 -12.37 -11.02
CA GLU A 132 -0.79 -11.59 -10.88
C GLU A 132 -1.13 -11.36 -9.40
N TYR A 133 -1.40 -10.12 -9.01
CA TYR A 133 -1.85 -9.76 -7.68
C TYR A 133 -3.21 -9.10 -7.76
N LYS A 134 -4.05 -9.39 -6.78
CA LYS A 134 -5.27 -8.66 -6.51
C LYS A 134 -5.04 -7.68 -5.36
N VAL A 135 -5.36 -6.41 -5.57
CA VAL A 135 -5.51 -5.42 -4.49
C VAL A 135 -6.76 -5.79 -3.70
N LEU A 136 -6.56 -6.17 -2.44
CA LEU A 136 -7.67 -6.45 -1.52
C LEU A 136 -8.20 -5.18 -0.89
N TYR A 137 -7.30 -4.24 -0.58
CA TYR A 137 -7.61 -2.92 -0.05
C TYR A 137 -6.40 -1.99 -0.21
N SER A 138 -6.64 -0.70 -0.42
CA SER A 138 -5.66 0.38 -0.42
C SER A 138 -6.35 1.61 0.15
N ASN A 139 -5.68 2.30 1.07
CA ASN A 139 -6.14 3.60 1.55
C ASN A 139 -5.57 4.78 0.74
N TYR A 140 -4.72 4.49 -0.26
CA TYR A 140 -4.07 5.47 -1.14
C TYR A 140 -3.18 6.51 -0.46
N GLU A 141 -2.82 6.28 0.81
CA GLU A 141 -2.06 7.24 1.61
C GLU A 141 -0.87 6.57 2.29
N SER A 142 -1.13 5.47 3.00
CA SER A 142 -0.15 4.87 3.93
C SER A 142 -0.10 3.35 3.91
N CYS A 143 -1.06 2.64 3.31
CA CYS A 143 -1.00 1.19 3.21
C CYS A 143 -1.86 0.59 2.11
N PHE A 144 -1.50 -0.63 1.73
CA PHE A 144 -2.30 -1.49 0.86
C PHE A 144 -2.03 -2.97 1.13
N VAL A 145 -3.01 -3.80 0.78
CA VAL A 145 -3.00 -5.26 0.92
C VAL A 145 -3.10 -5.89 -0.45
N LEU A 146 -2.13 -6.74 -0.77
CA LEU A 146 -2.10 -7.51 -2.01
C LEU A 146 -2.31 -8.99 -1.72
N ASN A 147 -2.95 -9.69 -2.66
CA ASN A 147 -3.03 -11.13 -2.67
C ASN A 147 -2.54 -11.67 -4.02
N LEU A 148 -1.48 -12.46 -3.99
CA LEU A 148 -0.98 -13.20 -5.14
C LEU A 148 -2.03 -14.21 -5.61
N LEU A 149 -2.33 -14.15 -6.89
CA LEU A 149 -3.18 -15.11 -7.60
C LEU A 149 -2.27 -16.20 -8.18
N SER A 150 -1.78 -17.10 -7.32
CA SER A 150 -1.08 -18.32 -7.72
C SER A 150 -2.01 -19.54 -7.60
N THR A 151 -1.74 -20.59 -8.37
CA THR A 151 -2.49 -21.86 -8.34
C THR A 151 -2.13 -22.75 -7.16
N GLU A 152 -1.01 -22.50 -6.48
CA GLU A 152 -0.46 -23.41 -5.46
C GLU A 152 -0.56 -22.87 -4.03
N GLU A 153 -0.33 -21.57 -3.81
CA GLU A 153 -0.43 -20.95 -2.47
C GLU A 153 -1.05 -19.56 -2.51
N LYS A 154 -2.00 -19.32 -1.60
CA LYS A 154 -2.55 -17.98 -1.34
C LYS A 154 -1.52 -17.17 -0.56
N ARG A 155 -0.79 -16.31 -1.26
CA ARG A 155 0.14 -15.37 -0.63
C ARG A 155 -0.47 -13.98 -0.51
N CYS A 156 -0.62 -13.51 0.72
CA CYS A 156 -0.95 -12.13 1.00
C CYS A 156 0.27 -11.34 1.44
N GLU A 157 0.23 -10.04 1.17
CA GLU A 157 1.25 -9.07 1.53
C GLU A 157 0.57 -7.79 2.05
N LEU A 158 1.01 -7.32 3.22
CA LEU A 158 0.60 -6.02 3.76
C LEU A 158 1.78 -5.04 3.66
N TRP A 159 1.57 -3.99 2.90
CA TRP A 159 2.56 -2.96 2.62
C TRP A 159 2.19 -1.66 3.33
N VAL A 160 3.18 -1.02 3.97
CA VAL A 160 3.01 0.21 4.75
C VAL A 160 4.06 1.23 4.34
N LYS A 161 3.65 2.48 4.14
CA LYS A 161 4.53 3.60 3.80
C LYS A 161 5.59 3.80 4.89
N GLU A 162 6.84 4.05 4.50
CA GLU A 162 7.94 4.38 5.42
C GLU A 162 7.55 5.60 6.28
N GLY A 163 7.84 5.52 7.59
CA GLY A 163 7.43 6.51 8.60
C GLY A 163 6.11 6.19 9.32
N PHE A 164 5.38 5.15 8.89
CA PHE A 164 4.11 4.71 9.51
C PHE A 164 4.24 3.41 10.30
N GLU A 165 5.46 2.92 10.56
CA GLU A 165 5.71 1.61 11.16
C GLU A 165 5.22 1.53 12.60
N VAL A 166 5.44 2.58 13.39
CA VAL A 166 4.96 2.62 14.80
C VAL A 166 3.44 2.58 14.85
N GLN A 167 2.77 3.29 13.94
CA GLN A 167 1.32 3.26 13.86
C GLN A 167 0.82 1.88 13.44
N PHE A 168 1.49 1.23 12.49
CA PHE A 168 1.19 -0.15 12.10
C PHE A 168 1.28 -1.10 13.30
N GLU A 169 2.37 -1.07 14.06
CA GLU A 169 2.54 -1.95 15.23
C GLU A 169 1.42 -1.73 16.24
N ASN A 170 1.06 -0.48 16.54
CA ASN A 170 -0.02 -0.18 17.48
C ASN A 170 -1.38 -0.73 17.01
N GLU A 171 -1.74 -0.52 15.74
CA GLU A 171 -3.00 -1.01 15.18
C GLU A 171 -3.03 -2.55 15.10
N PHE A 172 -1.91 -3.17 14.76
CA PHE A 172 -1.78 -4.61 14.70
C PHE A 172 -1.93 -5.27 16.07
N HIS A 173 -1.32 -4.70 17.13
CA HIS A 173 -1.47 -5.23 18.49
C HIS A 173 -2.92 -5.15 18.98
N LYS A 174 -3.63 -4.03 18.74
CA LYS A 174 -5.06 -3.91 19.09
C LYS A 174 -5.89 -4.99 18.43
N GLN A 175 -5.71 -5.20 17.12
CA GLN A 175 -6.46 -6.21 16.39
C GLN A 175 -6.19 -7.63 16.92
N SER A 176 -4.97 -7.92 17.39
CA SER A 176 -4.65 -9.22 17.98
C SER A 176 -5.31 -9.44 19.34
N THR A 177 -5.38 -8.41 20.20
CA THR A 177 -6.05 -8.50 21.51
C THR A 177 -7.56 -8.64 21.38
N ASP A 178 -8.18 -8.01 20.38
CA ASP A 178 -9.62 -8.11 20.13
C ASP A 178 -10.02 -9.53 19.69
N VAL A 179 -9.13 -10.24 18.98
CA VAL A 179 -9.34 -11.64 18.57
C VAL A 179 -9.20 -12.60 19.75
N GLU A 180 -8.28 -12.33 20.69
CA GLU A 180 -8.06 -13.19 21.86
C GLU A 180 -9.16 -13.05 22.94
N ASN A 181 -9.76 -11.87 23.08
CA ASN A 181 -10.70 -11.61 24.17
C ASN A 181 -12.16 -12.01 23.88
N GLY A 182 -12.51 -12.42 22.65
CA GLY A 182 -13.82 -13.04 22.35
C GLY A 182 -15.06 -12.28 22.84
N GLN A 183 -14.95 -10.96 23.06
CA GLN A 183 -15.97 -10.18 23.71
C GLN A 183 -16.83 -9.51 22.63
N VAL A 184 -17.97 -10.14 22.33
CA VAL A 184 -19.07 -9.52 21.59
C VAL A 184 -19.73 -8.53 22.55
N ASP A 185 -19.21 -7.31 22.61
CA ASP A 185 -19.99 -6.20 23.16
C ASP A 185 -20.97 -5.75 22.07
N ASP A 186 -22.23 -6.15 22.24
CA ASP A 186 -23.42 -5.80 21.45
C ASP A 186 -23.85 -4.32 21.58
N GLU A 187 -22.88 -3.42 21.74
CA GLU A 187 -23.02 -1.99 21.46
C GLU A 187 -21.76 -1.54 20.73
N ALA A 188 -21.71 -1.80 19.43
CA ALA A 188 -20.75 -1.16 18.56
C ALA A 188 -21.09 0.33 18.46
N ASP A 189 -20.66 1.10 19.47
CA ASP A 189 -20.37 2.51 19.29
C ASP A 189 -19.49 2.60 18.02
N PRO A 190 -19.86 3.39 17.00
CA PRO A 190 -19.00 3.64 15.86
C PRO A 190 -17.84 4.53 16.32
N VAL A 191 -17.02 4.00 17.23
CA VAL A 191 -15.72 4.51 17.58
C VAL A 191 -14.90 4.36 16.31
N ARG A 192 -15.00 5.39 15.47
CA ARG A 192 -13.91 5.99 14.71
C ARG A 192 -12.64 5.18 14.90
N THR A 193 -12.42 4.18 14.05
CA THR A 193 -11.11 3.55 13.90
C THR A 193 -10.26 4.55 13.12
N THR A 194 -9.97 5.68 13.77
CA THR A 194 -9.20 6.80 13.25
C THR A 194 -7.74 6.40 13.18
N GLY A 195 -7.38 5.82 12.05
CA GLY A 195 -6.02 5.64 11.61
C GLY A 195 -6.04 4.91 10.29
N GLY A 196 -5.57 5.54 9.20
CA GLY A 196 -5.65 4.98 7.85
C GLY A 196 -5.15 3.53 7.72
N LEU A 197 -4.30 3.05 8.63
CA LEU A 197 -3.76 1.69 8.66
C LEU A 197 -4.72 0.62 9.19
N GLY A 198 -5.67 0.96 10.06
CA GLY A 198 -6.53 -0.02 10.74
C GLY A 198 -7.32 -0.90 9.77
N HIS A 199 -7.81 -0.30 8.67
CA HIS A 199 -8.50 -1.05 7.61
C HIS A 199 -7.58 -2.01 6.83
N CYS A 200 -6.32 -1.65 6.60
CA CYS A 200 -5.36 -2.55 5.96
C CYS A 200 -5.03 -3.75 6.86
N VAL A 201 -4.81 -3.51 8.16
CA VAL A 201 -4.58 -4.56 9.16
C VAL A 201 -5.77 -5.51 9.22
N ARG A 202 -6.98 -4.97 9.38
CA ARG A 202 -8.22 -5.76 9.41
C ARG A 202 -8.41 -6.58 8.14
N THR A 203 -8.25 -5.95 6.97
CA THR A 203 -8.37 -6.65 5.68
C THR A 203 -7.37 -7.79 5.57
N TYR A 204 -6.11 -7.57 5.96
CA TYR A 204 -5.10 -8.62 5.95
C TYR A 204 -5.50 -9.78 6.87
N CYS A 205 -5.84 -9.50 8.14
CA CYS A 205 -6.23 -10.53 9.10
C CYS A 205 -7.46 -11.34 8.64
N GLU A 206 -8.51 -10.67 8.15
CA GLU A 206 -9.75 -11.33 7.71
C GLU A 206 -9.59 -12.15 6.43
N LYS A 207 -8.82 -11.65 5.45
CA LYS A 207 -8.76 -12.26 4.11
C LYS A 207 -7.60 -13.23 3.94
N CYS A 208 -6.56 -13.12 4.76
CA CYS A 208 -5.30 -13.84 4.59
C CYS A 208 -5.03 -14.87 5.69
N GLY A 209 -5.83 -14.88 6.76
CA GLY A 209 -5.76 -15.85 7.84
C GLY A 209 -4.66 -15.55 8.88
N HIS A 210 -4.43 -16.51 9.77
CA HIS A 210 -3.57 -16.36 10.95
C HIS A 210 -2.07 -16.62 10.69
N LEU A 211 -1.68 -17.05 9.49
CA LEU A 211 -0.26 -17.22 9.15
C LEU A 211 0.34 -15.87 8.75
N GLN A 212 1.21 -15.34 9.61
CA GLN A 212 1.73 -13.99 9.50
C GLN A 212 3.24 -13.97 9.76
N TYR A 213 4.00 -14.03 8.67
CA TYR A 213 5.44 -13.85 8.74
C TYR A 213 5.74 -12.35 8.77
N LYS A 214 6.28 -11.91 9.89
CA LYS A 214 6.74 -10.54 10.06
C LYS A 214 8.06 -10.34 9.30
N ILE A 215 7.97 -9.67 8.16
CA ILE A 215 9.11 -9.44 7.25
C ILE A 215 9.91 -8.20 7.67
N TYR A 216 9.22 -7.20 8.21
CA TYR A 216 9.85 -6.01 8.78
C TYR A 216 10.27 -6.23 10.24
N LYS A 217 11.56 -6.06 10.53
CA LYS A 217 12.10 -6.07 11.89
C LYS A 217 12.93 -4.80 12.10
N LYS A 218 12.49 -3.92 13.01
CA LYS A 218 13.09 -2.60 13.27
C LYS A 218 14.61 -2.64 13.48
N GLU A 219 15.10 -3.66 14.19
CA GLU A 219 16.53 -3.87 14.46
C GLU A 219 17.36 -4.10 13.18
N MET A 220 16.77 -4.76 12.17
CA MET A 220 17.42 -4.96 10.87
C MET A 220 17.44 -3.68 10.01
N CYS A 221 16.60 -2.69 10.32
CA CYS A 221 16.43 -1.46 9.56
C CYS A 221 17.44 -0.38 9.95
N SER A 222 17.88 -0.36 11.21
CA SER A 222 18.97 0.54 11.62
C SER A 222 20.25 0.24 10.85
N LEU A 223 20.45 -1.01 10.42
CA LEU A 223 21.53 -1.41 9.53
C LEU A 223 21.29 -1.00 8.07
N SER A 224 20.03 -0.98 7.60
CA SER A 224 19.72 -0.61 6.22
C SER A 224 19.91 0.89 5.95
N SER A 225 19.62 1.78 6.90
CA SER A 225 19.91 3.22 6.76
C SER A 225 21.40 3.47 6.56
N ILE A 226 22.24 2.79 7.34
CA ILE A 226 23.71 2.85 7.20
C ILE A 226 24.12 2.32 5.81
N MET A 227 23.49 1.25 5.33
CA MET A 227 23.76 0.68 4.00
C MET A 227 23.25 1.58 2.85
N LYS A 228 22.11 2.27 3.02
CA LYS A 228 21.58 3.27 2.07
C LYS A 228 22.55 4.46 1.94
N GLU A 229 23.08 4.96 3.06
CA GLU A 229 24.09 6.02 3.06
C GLU A 229 25.39 5.59 2.36
N THR A 230 25.87 4.37 2.64
CA THR A 230 27.10 3.85 2.05
C THR A 230 26.99 3.68 0.53
N ASN A 231 25.87 3.16 0.02
CA ASN A 231 25.63 3.03 -1.43
C ASN A 231 25.57 4.39 -2.15
N THR A 232 25.00 5.40 -1.50
CA THR A 232 24.93 6.76 -2.07
C THR A 232 26.31 7.41 -2.13
N ALA A 233 27.20 7.09 -1.18
CA ALA A 233 28.58 7.61 -1.14
C ALA A 233 29.51 6.96 -2.18
N VAL A 234 29.31 5.68 -2.53
CA VAL A 234 30.13 4.97 -3.54
C VAL A 234 29.79 5.40 -4.99
N THR A 235 28.69 6.12 -5.19
CA THR A 235 28.23 6.56 -6.52
C THR A 235 28.52 8.04 -6.82
N ARG A 236 29.41 8.70 -6.05
CA ARG A 236 29.89 10.07 -6.30
C ARG A 236 31.36 10.11 -6.69
#